data_AF-A0A7Y5QA03-F1
#
_entry.id   AF-A0A7Y5QA03-F1
#
_cell.length_a   1.000
_cell.length_b   1.000
_cell.length_c   1.000
_cell.angle_alpha   90.00
_cell.angle_beta   90.00
_cell.angle_gamma   90.00
#
_symmetry.space_group_name_H-M   'P 1'
#
loop_
_entity.id
_entity.type
_entity.pdbx_description
1 polymer ?
#
loop_
_entity_poly.entity_id
_entity_poly.type
_entity_poly.pdbx_seq_one_letter_code
_entity_poly.pdbx_strand_id
1 'polypeptide(L)'
;MSNRFWTLVWVFCAITGTVLALTAADAAPEEDWRFLLAGIMALITLAGVLPTPLKAWLARPLRLLRRRPWLYWLLLLVIIYKGVGVWLVAYQPTNGRLLHPVEFAYVAFFVWLLIYLLAYDLNRERGAELAVRLGNSRATGILITLTTFLILFFGAEAYLRIFYITTDAYGFTAMNYHWYKNFLWSSQNSLGYRDAEPHPAEVDGLTRIAIVGDSFAVGHGINDIGQTFGQLLERDLGGTADVMIVAASGLDSDVEVSRLDSYPIRPDIVVLSYYLNDIDYLMTGTELDPDANFDFIQDENLHWFVLNYFVPNYIYYNLMQFTSPVRARSFIADLIDAHLNDELWVRHLDSLDAMVQWAQGHDARLIVLLWPHLAAIEQSRPATERVRDFFEGAGVQVIDMADLLTGRNTAELIVNRFDTHPGVLAHQIAAAALLEAIQGSITPDAESPAQDGG
;
A
#
# COMPACT_ATOMS: atom_id res chain seq x y z
N MET A 1 36.76 -14.97 -22.24
CA MET A 1 36.83 -13.52 -22.54
C MET A 1 38.28 -13.11 -22.75
N SER A 2 38.53 -11.95 -23.37
CA SER A 2 39.89 -11.39 -23.56
C SER A 2 40.43 -10.72 -22.30
N ASN A 3 39.54 -10.21 -21.45
CA ASN A 3 39.86 -9.53 -20.19
C ASN A 3 39.70 -10.50 -18.99
N ARG A 4 40.73 -10.55 -18.13
CA ARG A 4 40.73 -11.36 -16.91
C ARG A 4 39.67 -10.92 -15.90
N PHE A 5 39.44 -9.60 -15.75
CA PHE A 5 38.42 -9.06 -14.85
C PHE A 5 37.03 -9.59 -15.20
N TRP A 6 36.60 -9.45 -16.46
CA TRP A 6 35.30 -9.95 -16.91
C TRP A 6 35.17 -11.48 -16.78
N THR A 7 36.28 -12.20 -16.95
CA THR A 7 36.28 -13.66 -16.74
C THR A 7 36.02 -14.00 -15.27
N LEU A 8 36.66 -13.31 -14.33
CA LEU A 8 36.47 -13.51 -12.89
C LEU A 8 35.04 -13.18 -12.46
N VAL A 9 34.51 -12.04 -12.88
CA VAL A 9 33.13 -11.63 -12.53
C VAL A 9 32.11 -12.62 -13.11
N TRP A 10 32.29 -13.06 -14.35
CA TRP A 10 31.39 -14.03 -14.97
C TRP A 10 31.38 -15.38 -14.27
N VAL A 11 32.56 -15.90 -13.90
CA VAL A 11 32.68 -17.16 -13.13
C VAL A 11 32.09 -16.98 -11.73
N PHE A 12 32.32 -15.84 -11.08
CA PHE A 12 31.71 -15.53 -9.79
C PHE A 12 30.18 -15.53 -9.87
N CYS A 13 29.58 -14.81 -10.82
CA CYS A 13 28.14 -14.83 -11.02
C CYS A 13 27.61 -16.24 -11.32
N ALA A 14 28.35 -17.05 -12.09
CA ALA A 14 27.98 -18.43 -12.37
C ALA A 14 27.95 -19.30 -11.10
N ILE A 15 29.00 -19.24 -10.28
CA ILE A 15 29.09 -20.00 -9.03
C ILE A 15 28.03 -19.52 -8.05
N THR A 16 27.97 -18.22 -7.77
CA THR A 16 27.03 -17.63 -6.82
C THR A 16 25.58 -17.89 -7.24
N GLY A 17 25.23 -17.67 -8.51
CA GLY A 17 23.89 -17.94 -9.02
C GLY A 17 23.50 -19.42 -8.94
N THR A 18 24.43 -20.32 -9.25
CA THR A 18 24.19 -21.77 -9.15
C THR A 18 24.00 -22.20 -7.70
N VAL A 19 24.90 -21.79 -6.78
CA VAL A 19 24.79 -22.15 -5.37
C VAL A 19 23.49 -21.64 -4.78
N LEU A 20 23.17 -20.35 -4.98
CA LEU A 20 21.96 -19.75 -4.43
C LEU A 20 20.68 -20.35 -5.03
N ALA A 21 20.68 -20.72 -6.32
CA ALA A 21 19.57 -21.44 -6.93
C ALA A 21 19.36 -22.82 -6.31
N LEU A 22 20.44 -23.55 -6.01
CA LEU A 22 20.37 -24.89 -5.41
C LEU A 22 20.01 -24.87 -3.91
N THR A 23 20.30 -23.78 -3.21
CA THR A 23 20.06 -23.64 -1.76
C THR A 23 18.83 -22.80 -1.42
N ALA A 24 18.14 -22.23 -2.41
CA ALA A 24 16.92 -21.48 -2.16
C ALA A 24 15.79 -22.42 -1.70
N ALA A 25 15.25 -22.19 -0.50
CA ALA A 25 14.02 -22.83 -0.05
C ALA A 25 12.85 -22.49 -1.01
N ASP A 26 11.84 -23.37 -1.03
CA ASP A 26 10.71 -23.44 -1.97
C ASP A 26 10.36 -22.11 -2.68
N ALA A 27 10.52 -22.10 -4.01
CA ALA A 27 9.86 -21.11 -4.86
C ALA A 27 8.40 -21.54 -5.05
N ALA A 28 7.52 -20.59 -5.36
CA ALA A 28 6.15 -20.90 -5.77
C ALA A 28 6.18 -21.97 -6.91
N PRO A 29 5.41 -23.07 -6.78
CA PRO A 29 5.64 -24.31 -7.54
C PRO A 29 5.41 -24.24 -9.05
N GLU A 30 4.85 -23.16 -9.60
CA GLU A 30 4.35 -23.18 -10.98
C GLU A 30 5.41 -22.90 -12.06
N GLU A 31 6.58 -22.34 -11.73
CA GLU A 31 7.64 -22.08 -12.72
C GLU A 31 9.07 -22.14 -12.12
N ASP A 32 9.51 -23.29 -11.61
CA ASP A 32 10.89 -23.42 -11.10
C ASP A 32 11.95 -23.54 -12.22
N TRP A 33 12.20 -22.42 -12.91
CA TRP A 33 13.25 -22.28 -13.92
C TRP A 33 14.67 -22.28 -13.32
N ARG A 34 14.81 -22.25 -11.98
CA ARG A 34 16.09 -21.98 -11.28
C ARG A 34 17.13 -23.04 -11.59
N PHE A 35 16.74 -24.32 -11.56
CA PHE A 35 17.64 -25.44 -11.85
C PHE A 35 18.07 -25.47 -13.33
N LEU A 36 17.15 -25.17 -14.24
CA LEU A 36 17.45 -25.08 -15.67
C LEU A 36 18.45 -23.96 -15.94
N LEU A 37 18.20 -22.76 -15.41
CA LEU A 37 19.10 -21.62 -15.59
C LEU A 37 20.47 -21.84 -14.92
N ALA A 38 20.50 -22.43 -13.72
CA ALA A 38 21.75 -22.81 -13.05
C ALA A 38 22.56 -23.81 -13.89
N GLY A 39 21.91 -24.84 -14.44
CA GLY A 39 22.54 -25.81 -15.33
C GLY A 39 23.11 -25.15 -16.59
N ILE A 40 22.35 -24.26 -17.24
CA ILE A 40 22.79 -23.49 -18.41
C ILE A 40 23.99 -22.61 -18.06
N MET A 41 23.93 -21.86 -16.95
CA MET A 41 25.03 -21.01 -16.47
C MET A 41 26.30 -21.82 -16.27
N ALA A 42 26.21 -22.93 -15.52
CA ALA A 42 27.36 -23.78 -15.21
C ALA A 42 27.99 -24.36 -16.49
N LEU A 43 27.18 -24.93 -17.38
CA LEU A 43 27.65 -25.55 -18.63
C LEU A 43 28.30 -24.53 -19.56
N ILE A 44 27.66 -23.39 -19.81
CA ILE A 44 28.19 -22.35 -20.69
C ILE A 44 29.45 -21.72 -20.10
N THR A 45 29.50 -21.53 -18.77
CA THR A 45 30.69 -21.00 -18.09
C THR A 45 31.88 -21.94 -18.21
N LEU A 46 31.68 -23.23 -17.90
CA LEU A 46 32.72 -24.26 -18.00
C LEU A 46 33.27 -24.35 -19.43
N ALA A 47 32.37 -24.42 -20.42
CA ALA A 47 32.71 -24.44 -21.83
C ALA A 47 33.44 -23.16 -22.30
N GLY A 48 33.14 -22.01 -21.69
CA GLY A 48 33.74 -20.72 -22.05
C GLY A 48 35.11 -20.45 -21.42
N VAL A 49 35.42 -21.09 -20.30
CA VAL A 49 36.71 -20.97 -19.60
C VAL A 49 37.73 -21.97 -20.15
N LEU A 50 37.31 -23.21 -20.43
CA LEU A 50 38.21 -24.24 -20.95
C LEU A 50 38.68 -23.93 -22.39
N PRO A 51 39.95 -24.19 -22.74
CA PRO A 51 40.48 -24.00 -24.09
C PRO A 51 40.00 -25.12 -25.02
N THR A 52 38.70 -25.13 -25.29
CA THR A 52 38.01 -26.17 -26.08
C THR A 52 37.51 -25.59 -27.41
N PRO A 53 37.31 -26.42 -28.45
CA PRO A 53 36.60 -25.99 -29.67
C PRO A 53 35.19 -25.45 -29.35
N LEU A 54 34.61 -25.89 -28.23
CA LEU A 54 33.33 -25.42 -27.72
C LEU A 54 33.32 -23.93 -27.39
N LYS A 55 34.45 -23.36 -26.92
CA LYS A 55 34.61 -21.91 -26.71
C LYS A 55 34.39 -21.11 -28.00
N ALA A 56 34.92 -21.59 -29.13
CA ALA A 56 34.72 -20.94 -30.42
C ALA A 56 33.29 -21.14 -30.94
N TRP A 57 32.67 -22.28 -30.64
CA TRP A 57 31.27 -22.55 -30.97
C TRP A 57 30.31 -21.63 -30.22
N LEU A 58 30.50 -21.45 -28.90
CA LEU A 58 29.74 -20.52 -28.07
C LEU A 58 29.86 -19.06 -28.54
N ALA A 59 30.95 -18.68 -29.20
CA ALA A 59 31.11 -17.34 -29.76
C ALA A 59 30.31 -17.12 -31.06
N ARG A 60 29.94 -18.18 -31.80
CA ARG A 60 29.24 -18.06 -33.10
C ARG A 60 27.95 -17.25 -33.05
N PRO A 61 26.99 -17.50 -32.15
CA PRO A 61 25.75 -16.73 -32.10
C PRO A 61 26.03 -15.24 -31.83
N LEU A 62 26.95 -14.93 -30.92
CA LEU A 62 27.36 -13.54 -30.64
C LEU A 62 28.01 -12.87 -31.86
N ARG A 63 28.89 -13.58 -32.58
CA ARG A 63 29.50 -13.05 -33.81
C ARG A 63 28.46 -12.77 -34.88
N LEU A 64 27.48 -13.67 -35.06
CA LEU A 64 26.38 -13.47 -36.02
C LEU A 64 25.53 -12.26 -35.64
N LEU A 65 25.20 -12.12 -34.36
CA LEU A 65 24.41 -11.01 -33.85
C LEU A 65 25.16 -9.67 -34.02
N ARG A 66 26.45 -9.62 -33.66
CA ARG A 66 27.31 -8.41 -33.80
C ARG A 66 27.56 -7.99 -35.25
N ARG A 67 27.36 -8.87 -36.25
CA ARG A 67 27.36 -8.47 -37.67
C ARG A 67 26.22 -7.52 -38.01
N ARG A 68 25.15 -7.51 -37.21
CA ARG A 68 24.02 -6.57 -37.31
C ARG A 68 23.95 -5.75 -36.01
N PRO A 69 24.80 -4.71 -35.86
CA PRO A 69 24.97 -3.98 -34.59
C PRO A 69 23.68 -3.41 -34.02
N TRP A 70 22.76 -2.96 -34.87
CA TRP A 70 21.48 -2.42 -34.43
C TRP A 70 20.55 -3.48 -33.83
N LEU A 71 20.50 -4.69 -34.40
CA LEU A 71 19.74 -5.82 -33.84
C LEU A 71 20.37 -6.30 -32.53
N TYR A 72 21.71 -6.34 -32.49
CA TYR A 72 22.44 -6.64 -31.27
C TYR A 72 22.07 -5.69 -30.14
N TRP A 73 22.08 -4.38 -30.41
CA TRP A 73 21.75 -3.37 -29.41
C TRP A 73 20.27 -3.42 -29.01
N LEU A 74 19.36 -3.59 -29.97
CA LEU A 74 17.93 -3.75 -29.67
C LEU A 74 17.69 -4.98 -28.78
N LEU A 75 18.34 -6.12 -29.06
CA LEU A 75 18.23 -7.31 -28.23
C LEU A 75 18.74 -7.06 -26.80
N LEU A 76 19.85 -6.33 -26.66
CA LEU A 76 20.34 -5.93 -25.33
C LEU A 76 19.29 -5.12 -24.56
N LEU A 77 18.64 -4.14 -25.19
CA LEU A 77 17.58 -3.35 -24.55
C LEU A 77 16.40 -4.23 -24.13
N VAL A 78 15.98 -5.18 -24.97
CA VAL A 78 14.90 -6.13 -24.64
C VAL A 78 15.28 -7.02 -23.47
N ILE A 79 16.51 -7.54 -23.45
CA ILE A 79 17.02 -8.38 -22.37
C ILE A 79 17.12 -7.57 -21.07
N ILE A 80 17.56 -6.31 -21.14
CA ILE A 80 17.62 -5.44 -19.96
C ILE A 80 16.22 -5.15 -19.43
N TYR A 81 15.28 -4.78 -20.31
CA TYR A 81 13.89 -4.54 -19.95
C TYR A 81 13.25 -5.75 -19.27
N LYS A 82 13.32 -6.94 -19.90
CA LYS A 82 12.74 -8.16 -19.33
C LYS A 82 13.47 -8.58 -18.06
N GLY A 83 14.80 -8.50 -18.06
CA GLY A 83 15.64 -8.85 -16.92
C GLY A 83 15.31 -8.04 -15.67
N VAL A 84 15.34 -6.71 -15.78
CA VAL A 84 15.01 -5.83 -14.65
C VAL A 84 13.52 -5.90 -14.33
N GLY A 85 12.66 -5.85 -15.35
CA GLY A 85 11.20 -5.82 -15.19
C GLY A 85 10.62 -7.03 -14.47
N VAL A 86 11.02 -8.26 -14.86
CA VAL A 86 10.55 -9.49 -14.18
C VAL A 86 10.95 -9.50 -12.71
N TRP A 87 12.18 -9.08 -12.39
CA TRP A 87 12.62 -9.01 -11.00
C TRP A 87 11.85 -7.94 -10.20
N LEU A 88 11.65 -6.76 -10.78
CA LEU A 88 10.90 -5.68 -10.12
C LEU A 88 9.45 -6.09 -9.84
N VAL A 89 8.75 -6.61 -10.84
CA VAL A 89 7.34 -7.00 -10.72
C VAL A 89 7.16 -8.14 -9.73
N ALA A 90 8.01 -9.16 -9.79
CA ALA A 90 7.85 -10.34 -8.95
C ALA A 90 8.28 -10.12 -7.50
N TYR A 91 9.30 -9.30 -7.26
CA TYR A 91 9.95 -9.25 -5.95
C TYR A 91 10.04 -7.86 -5.32
N GLN A 92 9.98 -6.77 -6.08
CA GLN A 92 10.15 -5.43 -5.52
C GLN A 92 8.79 -4.75 -5.28
N PRO A 93 8.73 -3.74 -4.40
CA PRO A 93 9.76 -3.30 -3.46
C PRO A 93 10.00 -4.30 -2.31
N THR A 94 11.19 -4.24 -1.69
CA THR A 94 11.55 -5.05 -0.52
C THR A 94 11.01 -4.50 0.80
N ASN A 95 10.87 -3.18 0.91
CA ASN A 95 10.41 -2.51 2.12
C ASN A 95 11.15 -2.94 3.39
N GLY A 96 12.49 -2.94 3.30
CA GLY A 96 13.37 -3.30 4.41
C GLY A 96 13.62 -4.81 4.56
N ARG A 97 12.86 -5.67 3.88
CA ARG A 97 13.17 -7.11 3.86
C ARG A 97 14.49 -7.37 3.13
N LEU A 98 15.26 -8.36 3.61
CA LEU A 98 16.44 -8.83 2.88
C LEU A 98 16.02 -9.56 1.60
N LEU A 99 16.84 -9.46 0.56
CA LEU A 99 16.61 -10.22 -0.68
C LEU A 99 16.70 -11.71 -0.40
N HIS A 100 15.75 -12.47 -0.93
CA HIS A 100 15.76 -13.93 -0.82
C HIS A 100 16.88 -14.52 -1.70
N PRO A 101 17.38 -15.72 -1.38
CA PRO A 101 18.38 -16.41 -2.21
C PRO A 101 17.99 -16.53 -3.69
N VAL A 102 16.69 -16.73 -3.98
CA VAL A 102 16.17 -16.79 -5.35
C VAL A 102 16.33 -15.48 -6.12
N GLU A 103 16.17 -14.33 -5.44
CA GLU A 103 16.36 -13.00 -6.06
C GLU A 103 17.82 -12.79 -6.41
N PHE A 104 18.73 -13.16 -5.51
CA PHE A 104 20.16 -13.10 -5.80
C PHE A 104 20.56 -14.05 -6.94
N ALA A 105 19.99 -15.26 -6.99
CA ALA A 105 20.23 -16.20 -8.08
C ALA A 105 19.76 -15.63 -9.42
N TYR A 106 18.58 -15.01 -9.45
CA TYR A 106 18.06 -14.31 -10.63
C TYR A 106 18.99 -13.18 -11.09
N VAL A 107 19.37 -12.29 -10.17
CA VAL A 107 20.26 -11.15 -10.48
C VAL A 107 21.62 -11.66 -10.96
N ALA A 108 22.16 -12.71 -10.35
CA ALA A 108 23.41 -13.33 -10.77
C ALA A 108 23.29 -13.92 -12.19
N PHE A 109 22.20 -14.62 -12.51
CA PHE A 109 21.92 -15.11 -13.87
C PHE A 109 21.86 -13.95 -14.88
N PHE A 110 21.14 -12.90 -14.54
CA PHE A 110 20.95 -11.75 -15.40
C PHE A 110 22.28 -11.02 -15.69
N VAL A 111 23.07 -10.73 -14.64
CA VAL A 111 24.40 -10.12 -14.79
C VAL A 111 25.35 -11.05 -15.57
N TRP A 112 25.30 -12.36 -15.30
CA TRP A 112 26.07 -13.37 -16.04
C TRP A 112 25.74 -13.34 -17.54
N LEU A 113 24.46 -13.26 -17.90
CA LEU A 113 24.00 -13.17 -19.29
C LEU A 113 24.46 -11.86 -19.95
N LEU A 114 24.36 -10.72 -19.24
CA LEU A 114 24.83 -9.43 -19.75
C LEU A 114 26.34 -9.44 -20.02
N ILE A 115 27.15 -10.01 -19.13
CA ILE A 115 28.59 -10.15 -19.34
C ILE A 115 28.88 -11.05 -20.55
N TYR A 116 28.12 -12.12 -20.74
CA TYR A 116 28.24 -12.96 -21.93
C TYR A 116 27.97 -12.15 -23.22
N LEU A 117 26.88 -11.39 -23.27
CA LEU A 117 26.53 -10.58 -24.43
C LEU A 117 27.54 -9.45 -24.70
N LEU A 118 27.97 -8.73 -23.65
CA LEU A 118 28.78 -7.52 -23.74
C LEU A 118 30.29 -7.80 -23.86
N ALA A 119 30.81 -8.84 -23.20
CA ALA A 119 32.26 -9.04 -23.07
C ALA A 119 32.78 -10.34 -23.73
N TYR A 120 31.93 -11.36 -23.92
CA TYR A 120 32.39 -12.65 -24.45
C TYR A 120 32.85 -12.54 -25.90
N ASP A 121 34.05 -13.05 -26.21
CA ASP A 121 34.68 -12.98 -27.55
C ASP A 121 34.75 -11.56 -28.15
N LEU A 122 34.66 -10.52 -27.32
CA LEU A 122 34.87 -9.13 -27.71
C LEU A 122 36.34 -8.74 -27.46
N ASN A 123 36.97 -8.12 -28.46
CA ASN A 123 38.29 -7.50 -28.36
C ASN A 123 38.18 -6.02 -28.79
N ARG A 124 39.25 -5.25 -28.60
CA ARG A 124 39.26 -3.81 -28.87
C ARG A 124 38.90 -3.49 -30.33
N GLU A 125 39.43 -4.26 -31.27
CA GLU A 125 39.19 -4.08 -32.71
C GLU A 125 37.73 -4.33 -33.08
N ARG A 126 37.15 -5.47 -32.69
CA ARG A 126 35.74 -5.80 -32.94
C ARG A 126 34.80 -4.83 -32.23
N GLY A 127 35.17 -4.37 -31.04
CA GLY A 127 34.41 -3.34 -30.30
C GLY A 127 34.39 -2.01 -31.04
N ALA A 128 35.54 -1.55 -31.55
CA ALA A 128 35.63 -0.33 -32.34
C ALA A 128 34.83 -0.46 -33.65
N GLU A 129 34.95 -1.60 -34.35
CA GLU A 129 34.18 -1.86 -35.57
C GLU A 129 32.67 -1.85 -35.30
N LEU A 130 32.23 -2.48 -34.21
CA LEU A 130 30.83 -2.49 -33.78
C LEU A 130 30.33 -1.06 -33.51
N ALA A 131 31.11 -0.25 -32.80
CA ALA A 131 30.76 1.13 -32.48
C ALA A 131 30.65 2.00 -33.73
N VAL A 132 31.59 1.90 -34.67
CA VAL A 132 31.55 2.65 -35.94
C VAL A 132 30.34 2.26 -36.77
N ARG A 133 30.07 0.95 -36.91
CA ARG A 133 28.90 0.47 -37.67
C ARG A 133 27.58 0.84 -37.00
N LEU A 134 27.54 0.82 -35.67
CA LEU A 134 26.37 1.25 -34.92
C LEU A 134 26.15 2.74 -35.14
N GLY A 135 27.17 3.59 -34.98
CA GLY A 135 27.06 5.04 -35.18
C GLY A 135 26.59 5.44 -36.58
N ASN A 136 27.06 4.73 -37.61
CA ASN A 136 26.65 4.97 -39.01
C ASN A 136 25.31 4.34 -39.40
N SER A 137 24.63 3.63 -38.49
CA SER A 137 23.33 3.03 -38.77
C SER A 137 22.24 4.09 -38.87
N ARG A 138 21.22 3.86 -39.71
CA ARG A 138 20.01 4.71 -39.73
C ARG A 138 19.19 4.58 -38.43
N ALA A 139 19.37 3.49 -37.69
CA ALA A 139 18.67 3.23 -36.43
C ALA A 139 19.33 3.87 -35.20
N THR A 140 20.50 4.51 -35.34
CA THR A 140 21.28 5.03 -34.19
C THR A 140 20.45 5.96 -33.32
N GLY A 141 19.74 6.92 -33.93
CA GLY A 141 18.90 7.86 -33.19
C GLY A 141 17.82 7.14 -32.38
N ILE A 142 17.10 6.19 -32.99
CA ILE A 142 16.06 5.38 -32.32
C ILE A 142 16.66 4.59 -31.16
N LEU A 143 17.82 3.94 -31.36
CA LEU A 143 18.46 3.15 -30.32
C LEU A 143 18.95 4.00 -29.15
N ILE A 144 19.48 5.20 -29.41
CA ILE A 144 19.82 6.17 -28.36
C ILE A 144 18.56 6.56 -27.58
N THR A 145 17.48 6.94 -28.27
CA THR A 145 16.21 7.28 -27.63
C THR A 145 15.67 6.15 -26.77
N LEU A 146 15.64 4.91 -27.28
CA LEU A 146 15.20 3.73 -26.53
C LEU A 146 16.09 3.45 -25.32
N THR A 147 17.42 3.61 -25.47
CA THR A 147 18.38 3.42 -24.38
C THR A 147 18.14 4.46 -23.29
N THR A 148 18.01 5.73 -23.66
CA THR A 148 17.74 6.84 -22.73
C THR A 148 16.39 6.63 -22.04
N PHE A 149 15.34 6.27 -22.78
CA PHE A 149 14.03 6.01 -22.20
C PHE A 149 14.08 4.87 -21.19
N LEU A 150 14.76 3.77 -21.50
CA LEU A 150 14.88 2.62 -20.60
C LEU A 150 15.60 2.99 -19.29
N ILE A 151 16.68 3.78 -19.38
CA ILE A 151 17.44 4.25 -18.21
C ILE A 151 16.57 5.18 -17.36
N LEU A 152 15.88 6.14 -17.97
CA LEU A 152 15.02 7.08 -17.25
C LEU A 152 13.82 6.36 -16.61
N PHE A 153 13.21 5.43 -17.34
CA PHE A 153 12.09 4.62 -16.86
C PHE A 153 12.48 3.83 -15.61
N PHE A 154 13.54 3.03 -15.67
CA PHE A 154 13.95 2.25 -14.49
C PHE A 154 14.57 3.10 -13.39
N GLY A 155 15.18 4.25 -13.72
CA GLY A 155 15.62 5.22 -12.72
C GLY A 155 14.44 5.79 -11.91
N ALA A 156 13.37 6.19 -12.60
CA ALA A 156 12.14 6.65 -11.97
C ALA A 156 11.42 5.53 -11.21
N GLU A 157 11.35 4.32 -11.79
CA GLU A 157 10.77 3.14 -11.16
C GLU A 157 11.49 2.78 -9.86
N ALA A 158 12.82 2.79 -9.86
CA ALA A 158 13.62 2.56 -8.67
C ALA A 158 13.40 3.65 -7.63
N TYR A 159 13.35 4.93 -8.04
CA TYR A 159 13.04 6.03 -7.12
C TYR A 159 11.69 5.85 -6.44
N LEU A 160 10.62 5.59 -7.21
CA LEU A 160 9.29 5.41 -6.66
C LEU A 160 9.22 4.20 -5.71
N ARG A 161 9.81 3.07 -6.10
CA ARG A 161 9.81 1.85 -5.27
C ARG A 161 10.60 1.97 -3.97
N ILE A 162 11.64 2.82 -3.93
CA ILE A 162 12.47 2.99 -2.74
C ILE A 162 11.91 4.09 -1.82
N PHE A 163 11.39 5.18 -2.40
CA PHE A 163 11.09 6.40 -1.66
C PHE A 163 9.61 6.81 -1.68
N TYR A 164 8.77 6.16 -2.47
CA TYR A 164 7.39 6.63 -2.71
C TYR A 164 6.39 5.47 -2.82
N ILE A 165 6.19 4.78 -1.69
CA ILE A 165 5.08 3.85 -1.49
C ILE A 165 4.06 4.55 -0.61
N THR A 166 2.87 4.73 -1.14
CA THR A 166 1.81 5.50 -0.52
C THR A 166 0.46 4.95 -0.93
N THR A 167 -0.56 5.34 -0.19
CA THR A 167 -1.96 5.02 -0.43
C THR A 167 -2.64 6.05 -1.33
N ASP A 168 -3.82 5.67 -1.80
CA ASP A 168 -4.78 6.52 -2.49
C ASP A 168 -6.18 6.27 -1.90
N ALA A 169 -7.08 7.25 -2.02
CA ALA A 169 -8.40 7.20 -1.37
C ALA A 169 -9.29 6.02 -1.80
N TYR A 170 -9.02 5.38 -2.94
CA TYR A 170 -9.89 4.36 -3.56
C TYR A 170 -9.27 2.96 -3.56
N GLY A 171 -7.98 2.86 -3.25
CA GLY A 171 -7.24 1.61 -3.19
C GLY A 171 -6.85 1.01 -4.54
N PHE A 172 -6.88 1.78 -5.63
CA PHE A 172 -6.69 1.27 -7.00
C PHE A 172 -5.22 1.16 -7.44
N THR A 173 -4.31 1.86 -6.77
CA THR A 173 -2.93 1.99 -7.26
C THR A 173 -2.04 0.81 -6.88
N ALA A 174 -1.00 0.59 -7.70
CA ALA A 174 0.04 -0.38 -7.39
C ALA A 174 0.75 -0.03 -6.07
N MET A 175 0.99 1.26 -5.85
CA MET A 175 1.61 1.77 -4.63
C MET A 175 0.73 1.49 -3.41
N ASN A 176 -0.60 1.68 -3.52
CA ASN A 176 -1.55 1.35 -2.46
C ASN A 176 -1.52 -0.15 -2.13
N TYR A 177 -1.58 -1.02 -3.14
CA TYR A 177 -1.46 -2.47 -2.92
C TYR A 177 -0.18 -2.83 -2.15
N HIS A 178 0.96 -2.23 -2.54
CA HIS A 178 2.19 -2.45 -1.82
C HIS A 178 2.20 -1.84 -0.42
N TRP A 179 1.48 -0.75 -0.17
CA TRP A 179 1.29 -0.24 1.18
C TRP A 179 0.51 -1.26 2.04
N TYR A 180 -0.64 -1.75 1.55
CA TYR A 180 -1.44 -2.78 2.24
C TYR A 180 -0.61 -3.99 2.61
N LYS A 181 0.17 -4.49 1.65
CA LYS A 181 1.03 -5.66 1.82
C LYS A 181 2.09 -5.49 2.91
N ASN A 182 2.61 -4.27 3.11
CA ASN A 182 3.80 -4.07 3.94
C ASN A 182 3.54 -3.35 5.26
N PHE A 183 2.38 -2.72 5.43
CA PHE A 183 2.07 -1.95 6.64
C PHE A 183 0.74 -2.34 7.28
N LEU A 184 -0.25 -2.76 6.48
CA LEU A 184 -1.56 -3.17 6.98
C LEU A 184 -1.58 -4.66 7.31
N TRP A 185 -1.42 -5.55 6.32
CA TRP A 185 -1.51 -7.00 6.52
C TRP A 185 -0.39 -7.57 7.38
N SER A 186 0.78 -6.91 7.40
CA SER A 186 1.90 -7.30 8.27
C SER A 186 1.69 -6.96 9.75
N SER A 187 0.68 -6.15 10.06
CA SER A 187 0.39 -5.62 11.39
C SER A 187 -0.97 -6.09 11.89
N GLN A 188 -1.42 -7.25 11.42
CA GLN A 188 -2.68 -7.86 11.87
C GLN A 188 -2.43 -8.77 13.06
N ASN A 189 -3.33 -8.70 14.04
CA ASN A 189 -3.40 -9.66 15.14
C ASN A 189 -4.03 -10.98 14.70
N SER A 190 -4.10 -11.94 15.62
CA SER A 190 -4.64 -13.29 15.41
C SER A 190 -6.12 -13.32 15.03
N LEU A 191 -6.85 -12.23 15.26
CA LEU A 191 -8.25 -12.03 14.88
C LEU A 191 -8.42 -11.39 13.49
N GLY A 192 -7.32 -11.00 12.84
CA GLY A 192 -7.32 -10.40 11.51
C GLY A 192 -7.52 -8.88 11.49
N TYR A 193 -7.51 -8.22 12.64
CA TYR A 193 -7.60 -6.76 12.74
C TYR A 193 -6.20 -6.15 12.76
N ARG A 194 -6.05 -4.95 12.17
CA ARG A 194 -4.79 -4.22 12.18
C ARG A 194 -4.58 -3.57 13.55
N ASP A 195 -4.02 -4.34 14.47
CA ASP A 195 -3.93 -4.01 15.89
C ASP A 195 -2.86 -4.87 16.58
N ALA A 196 -2.55 -4.56 17.83
CA ALA A 196 -1.91 -5.48 18.75
C ALA A 196 -2.82 -6.67 19.10
N GLU A 197 -2.26 -7.72 19.69
CA GLU A 197 -3.08 -8.79 20.27
C GLU A 197 -3.84 -8.24 21.47
N PRO A 198 -5.17 -8.40 21.53
CA PRO A 198 -5.94 -7.90 22.65
C PRO A 198 -5.59 -8.69 23.92
N HIS A 199 -5.75 -8.06 25.09
CA HIS A 199 -5.57 -8.76 26.35
C HIS A 199 -6.63 -9.86 26.51
N PRO A 200 -6.28 -11.06 27.01
CA PRO A 200 -7.26 -12.13 27.24
C PRO A 200 -8.47 -11.63 28.04
N ALA A 201 -9.65 -12.19 27.74
CA ALA A 201 -10.91 -11.79 28.38
C ALA A 201 -10.88 -12.00 29.91
N GLU A 202 -10.03 -12.91 30.39
CA GLU A 202 -9.87 -13.23 31.82
C GLU A 202 -9.02 -12.21 32.58
N VAL A 203 -8.43 -11.22 31.91
CA VAL A 203 -7.67 -10.15 32.58
C VAL A 203 -8.65 -9.12 33.16
N ASP A 204 -8.82 -9.17 34.48
CA ASP A 204 -9.63 -8.22 35.23
C ASP A 204 -8.95 -6.86 35.38
N GLY A 205 -9.76 -5.81 35.59
CA GLY A 205 -9.29 -4.46 35.93
C GLY A 205 -8.88 -3.58 34.75
N LEU A 206 -9.08 -4.04 33.52
CA LEU A 206 -8.94 -3.25 32.30
C LEU A 206 -10.30 -2.75 31.83
N THR A 207 -10.40 -1.46 31.54
CA THR A 207 -11.53 -0.91 30.77
C THR A 207 -11.40 -1.36 29.32
N ARG A 208 -12.36 -2.13 28.82
CA ARG A 208 -12.37 -2.65 27.45
C ARG A 208 -12.98 -1.62 26.51
N ILE A 209 -12.21 -1.15 25.54
CA ILE A 209 -12.64 -0.09 24.61
C ILE A 209 -12.58 -0.66 23.19
N ALA A 210 -13.73 -0.86 22.55
CA ALA A 210 -13.79 -1.24 21.14
C ALA A 210 -13.86 0.01 20.26
N ILE A 211 -12.92 0.17 19.33
CA ILE A 211 -13.00 1.16 18.25
C ILE A 211 -13.57 0.46 17.03
N VAL A 212 -14.80 0.82 16.65
CA VAL A 212 -15.52 0.28 15.49
C VAL A 212 -15.45 1.31 14.36
N GLY A 213 -15.27 0.86 13.13
CA GLY A 213 -15.24 1.75 11.98
C GLY A 213 -14.60 1.14 10.74
N ASP A 214 -14.15 2.03 9.87
CA ASP A 214 -13.68 1.72 8.53
C ASP A 214 -12.15 1.93 8.39
N SER A 215 -11.71 2.39 7.20
CA SER A 215 -10.31 2.77 6.94
C SER A 215 -9.79 3.89 7.83
N PHE A 216 -10.64 4.77 8.37
CA PHE A 216 -10.24 5.82 9.31
C PHE A 216 -9.82 5.22 10.65
N ALA A 217 -10.59 4.26 11.16
CA ALA A 217 -10.26 3.53 12.39
C ALA A 217 -9.00 2.64 12.22
N VAL A 218 -8.86 1.99 11.07
CA VAL A 218 -7.67 1.16 10.73
C VAL A 218 -6.37 1.99 10.59
N GLY A 219 -6.49 3.31 10.39
CA GLY A 219 -5.35 4.18 10.12
C GLY A 219 -4.76 3.96 8.71
N HIS A 220 -5.62 3.90 7.70
CA HIS A 220 -5.22 3.84 6.30
C HIS A 220 -4.18 4.94 5.98
N GLY A 221 -3.10 4.56 5.30
CA GLY A 221 -2.01 5.46 4.93
C GLY A 221 -0.99 5.76 6.04
N ILE A 222 -1.24 5.34 7.28
CA ILE A 222 -0.28 5.46 8.39
C ILE A 222 0.67 4.25 8.40
N ASN A 223 1.96 4.47 8.11
CA ASN A 223 2.94 3.37 8.01
C ASN A 223 3.23 2.69 9.35
N ASP A 224 3.38 3.48 10.42
CA ASP A 224 3.64 2.99 11.77
C ASP A 224 2.32 2.90 12.55
N ILE A 225 1.89 1.68 12.87
CA ILE A 225 0.64 1.45 13.59
C ILE A 225 0.59 2.21 14.93
N GLY A 226 1.73 2.43 15.59
CA GLY A 226 1.80 3.18 16.85
C GLY A 226 1.44 4.67 16.73
N GLN A 227 1.23 5.17 15.50
CA GLN A 227 0.79 6.53 15.22
C GLN A 227 -0.71 6.63 14.91
N THR A 228 -1.45 5.52 14.90
CA THR A 228 -2.91 5.54 14.73
C THR A 228 -3.59 5.93 16.04
N PHE A 229 -4.80 6.51 15.96
CA PHE A 229 -5.43 7.12 17.13
C PHE A 229 -5.78 6.09 18.21
N GLY A 230 -6.11 4.85 17.83
CA GLY A 230 -6.38 3.78 18.79
C GLY A 230 -5.14 3.39 19.60
N GLN A 231 -3.99 3.22 18.93
CA GLN A 231 -2.73 2.90 19.61
C GLN A 231 -2.23 4.06 20.48
N LEU A 232 -2.39 5.29 20.01
CA LEU A 232 -2.07 6.49 20.78
C LEU A 232 -2.97 6.60 22.03
N LEU A 233 -4.26 6.34 21.89
CA LEU A 233 -5.22 6.33 23.00
C LEU A 233 -4.85 5.29 24.06
N GLU A 234 -4.55 4.05 23.65
CA GLU A 234 -4.16 2.98 24.58
C GLU A 234 -2.90 3.34 25.36
N ARG A 235 -1.87 3.82 24.64
CA ARG A 235 -0.62 4.28 25.24
C ARG A 235 -0.88 5.35 26.29
N ASP A 236 -1.74 6.32 25.98
CA ASP A 236 -1.99 7.47 26.85
C ASP A 236 -2.93 7.13 28.04
N LEU A 237 -3.71 6.05 27.96
CA LEU A 237 -4.46 5.46 29.08
C LEU A 237 -3.59 4.64 30.05
N GLY A 238 -2.32 4.39 29.72
CA GLY A 238 -1.29 3.98 30.68
C GLY A 238 -1.49 2.58 31.29
N GLY A 239 -2.07 1.63 30.56
CA GLY A 239 -2.27 0.25 30.98
C GLY A 239 -3.50 0.00 31.87
N THR A 240 -4.40 0.97 31.95
CA THR A 240 -5.70 0.84 32.63
C THR A 240 -6.85 0.43 31.69
N ALA A 241 -6.56 0.37 30.39
CA ALA A 241 -7.51 0.04 29.35
C ALA A 241 -6.87 -0.91 28.34
N ASP A 242 -7.73 -1.64 27.64
CA ASP A 242 -7.42 -2.48 26.49
C ASP A 242 -8.20 -1.91 25.32
N VAL A 243 -7.51 -1.33 24.34
CA VAL A 243 -8.14 -0.68 23.18
C VAL A 243 -8.09 -1.64 22.00
N MET A 244 -9.26 -2.10 21.59
CA MET A 244 -9.44 -3.14 20.58
C MET A 244 -9.97 -2.52 19.28
N ILE A 245 -9.22 -2.65 18.19
CA ILE A 245 -9.68 -2.23 16.87
C ILE A 245 -10.60 -3.30 16.29
N VAL A 246 -11.86 -2.91 16.06
CA VAL A 246 -12.90 -3.71 15.38
C VAL A 246 -13.28 -3.01 14.08
N ALA A 247 -12.29 -2.84 13.20
CA ALA A 247 -12.41 -2.07 11.97
C ALA A 247 -11.70 -2.73 10.78
N ALA A 248 -12.18 -2.46 9.57
CA ALA A 248 -11.54 -2.85 8.32
C ALA A 248 -11.81 -1.80 7.24
N SER A 249 -10.90 -1.62 6.28
CA SER A 249 -11.10 -0.67 5.18
C SER A 249 -12.38 -1.00 4.39
N GLY A 250 -13.25 -0.01 4.19
CA GLY A 250 -14.51 -0.16 3.45
C GLY A 250 -15.61 -0.92 4.21
N LEU A 251 -15.58 -0.92 5.54
CA LEU A 251 -16.79 -1.27 6.31
C LEU A 251 -17.75 -0.09 6.31
N ASP A 252 -19.03 -0.41 6.20
CA ASP A 252 -20.14 0.54 6.26
C ASP A 252 -21.01 0.23 7.49
N SER A 253 -21.89 1.16 7.88
CA SER A 253 -22.68 1.02 9.12
C SER A 253 -23.60 -0.21 9.17
N ASP A 254 -23.95 -0.82 8.03
CA ASP A 254 -24.83 -1.99 7.99
C ASP A 254 -24.18 -3.26 8.55
N VAL A 255 -22.84 -3.31 8.60
CA VAL A 255 -22.08 -4.49 9.08
C VAL A 255 -21.35 -4.27 10.38
N GLU A 256 -21.13 -3.03 10.82
CA GLU A 256 -20.34 -2.69 12.02
C GLU A 256 -20.82 -3.40 13.30
N VAL A 257 -22.13 -3.38 13.56
CA VAL A 257 -22.71 -4.07 14.73
C VAL A 257 -22.43 -5.56 14.70
N SER A 258 -22.50 -6.19 13.52
CA SER A 258 -22.20 -7.62 13.38
C SER A 258 -20.72 -7.92 13.64
N ARG A 259 -19.81 -7.01 13.28
CA ARG A 259 -18.38 -7.14 13.57
C ARG A 259 -18.11 -7.03 15.05
N LEU A 260 -18.71 -6.04 15.71
CA LEU A 260 -18.63 -5.84 17.14
C LEU A 260 -19.17 -7.05 17.92
N ASP A 261 -20.34 -7.57 17.53
CA ASP A 261 -20.97 -8.74 18.16
C ASP A 261 -20.14 -10.02 17.99
N SER A 262 -19.43 -10.15 16.86
CA SER A 262 -18.53 -11.27 16.59
C SER A 262 -17.18 -11.20 17.32
N TYR A 263 -16.82 -10.04 17.88
CA TYR A 263 -15.56 -9.85 18.56
C TYR A 263 -15.55 -10.63 19.89
N PRO A 264 -14.48 -11.39 20.21
CA PRO A 264 -14.51 -12.35 21.32
C PRO A 264 -14.50 -11.70 22.71
N ILE A 265 -14.18 -10.41 22.81
CA ILE A 265 -14.08 -9.66 24.06
C ILE A 265 -15.16 -8.59 24.06
N ARG A 266 -15.98 -8.56 25.12
CA ARG A 266 -17.03 -7.57 25.28
C ARG A 266 -16.42 -6.23 25.74
N PRO A 267 -16.74 -5.11 25.07
CA PRO A 267 -16.31 -3.78 25.49
C PRO A 267 -17.19 -3.19 26.61
N ASP A 268 -16.58 -2.34 27.44
CA ASP A 268 -17.26 -1.41 28.35
C ASP A 268 -17.57 -0.08 27.64
N ILE A 269 -16.72 0.30 26.68
CA ILE A 269 -16.87 1.51 25.87
C ILE A 269 -16.78 1.13 24.39
N VAL A 270 -17.72 1.61 23.59
CA VAL A 270 -17.68 1.56 22.13
C VAL A 270 -17.38 2.96 21.61
N VAL A 271 -16.34 3.08 20.81
CA VAL A 271 -16.04 4.28 20.03
C VAL A 271 -16.38 3.98 18.58
N LEU A 272 -17.49 4.53 18.08
CA LEU A 272 -17.80 4.50 16.67
C LEU A 272 -17.01 5.60 15.94
N SER A 273 -16.05 5.21 15.12
CA SER A 273 -15.29 6.11 14.24
C SER A 273 -16.01 6.25 12.91
N TYR A 274 -17.01 7.13 12.88
CA TYR A 274 -17.87 7.33 11.72
C TYR A 274 -17.25 8.28 10.69
N TYR A 275 -17.26 7.89 9.42
CA TYR A 275 -16.94 8.76 8.28
C TYR A 275 -18.08 8.75 7.24
N LEU A 276 -18.10 9.71 6.32
CA LEU A 276 -19.25 9.88 5.42
C LEU A 276 -19.45 8.71 4.43
N ASN A 277 -18.47 7.86 4.21
CA ASN A 277 -18.63 6.66 3.38
C ASN A 277 -19.38 5.53 4.11
N ASP A 278 -19.63 5.63 5.41
CA ASP A 278 -20.44 4.66 6.16
C ASP A 278 -21.86 4.45 5.60
N ILE A 279 -22.32 5.34 4.71
CA ILE A 279 -23.60 5.25 3.99
C ILE A 279 -23.47 4.55 2.61
N ASP A 280 -22.27 4.18 2.15
CA ASP A 280 -21.98 3.71 0.78
C ASP A 280 -22.76 2.44 0.41
N TYR A 281 -23.08 1.56 1.36
CA TYR A 281 -23.94 0.39 1.17
C TYR A 281 -25.33 0.74 0.60
N LEU A 282 -25.80 1.98 0.76
CA LEU A 282 -27.05 2.48 0.18
C LEU A 282 -26.86 3.15 -1.18
N MET A 283 -25.63 3.52 -1.53
CA MET A 283 -25.27 4.22 -2.76
C MET A 283 -24.86 3.27 -3.88
N THR A 284 -24.39 2.07 -3.56
CA THR A 284 -23.94 1.06 -4.54
C THR A 284 -25.01 0.80 -5.61
N GLY A 285 -24.65 0.99 -6.89
CA GLY A 285 -25.55 0.80 -8.03
C GLY A 285 -26.61 1.89 -8.24
N THR A 286 -26.49 3.03 -7.55
CA THR A 286 -27.34 4.22 -7.75
C THR A 286 -26.61 5.31 -8.55
N GLU A 287 -27.29 6.42 -8.84
CA GLU A 287 -26.65 7.59 -9.49
C GLU A 287 -25.61 8.28 -8.59
N LEU A 288 -25.62 7.99 -7.28
CA LEU A 288 -24.68 8.51 -6.29
C LEU A 288 -23.50 7.56 -6.04
N ASP A 289 -23.40 6.44 -6.77
CA ASP A 289 -22.30 5.49 -6.62
C ASP A 289 -20.96 6.16 -6.97
N PRO A 290 -20.05 6.38 -6.00
CA PRO A 290 -18.83 7.13 -6.26
C PRO A 290 -17.86 6.37 -7.18
N ASP A 291 -17.93 5.03 -7.18
CA ASP A 291 -17.10 4.16 -8.02
C ASP A 291 -17.49 4.23 -9.51
N ALA A 292 -18.75 4.60 -9.81
CA ALA A 292 -19.23 4.80 -11.18
C ALA A 292 -18.52 5.95 -11.90
N ASN A 293 -17.78 6.80 -11.16
CA ASN A 293 -17.06 7.94 -11.71
C ASN A 293 -15.69 7.58 -12.35
N PHE A 294 -15.27 6.32 -12.28
CA PHE A 294 -13.94 5.87 -12.75
C PHE A 294 -13.99 5.10 -14.07
N ASP A 295 -13.22 5.58 -15.06
CA ASP A 295 -12.88 4.78 -16.24
C ASP A 295 -11.65 3.91 -15.95
N PHE A 296 -11.76 2.61 -16.16
CA PHE A 296 -10.63 1.68 -16.04
C PHE A 296 -10.10 1.25 -17.41
N ILE A 297 -8.80 0.93 -17.46
CA ILE A 297 -8.13 0.42 -18.66
C ILE A 297 -8.73 -0.93 -19.05
N GLN A 298 -9.34 -1.00 -20.24
CA GLN A 298 -9.99 -2.20 -20.77
C GLN A 298 -9.01 -3.17 -21.46
N ASP A 299 -7.88 -2.67 -21.99
CA ASP A 299 -6.86 -3.53 -22.60
C ASP A 299 -6.08 -4.26 -21.50
N GLU A 300 -6.18 -5.59 -21.47
CA GLU A 300 -5.58 -6.43 -20.41
C GLU A 300 -4.06 -6.26 -20.29
N ASN A 301 -3.34 -6.10 -21.41
CA ASN A 301 -1.88 -5.96 -21.39
C ASN A 301 -1.45 -4.61 -20.83
N LEU A 302 -2.13 -3.55 -21.24
CA LEU A 302 -1.88 -2.21 -20.72
C LEU A 302 -2.29 -2.11 -19.26
N HIS A 303 -3.43 -2.71 -18.89
CA HIS A 303 -3.89 -2.79 -17.51
C HIS A 303 -2.85 -3.49 -16.62
N TRP A 304 -2.37 -4.68 -17.04
CA TRP A 304 -1.30 -5.38 -16.34
C TRP A 304 -0.04 -4.52 -16.24
N PHE A 305 0.40 -3.87 -17.31
CA PHE A 305 1.60 -3.02 -17.29
C PHE A 305 1.45 -1.85 -16.32
N VAL A 306 0.29 -1.19 -16.30
CA VAL A 306 0.00 -0.05 -15.42
C VAL A 306 -0.10 -0.49 -13.96
N LEU A 307 -0.63 -1.67 -13.64
CA LEU A 307 -0.72 -2.15 -12.26
C LEU A 307 0.58 -2.77 -11.72
N ASN A 308 1.50 -3.20 -12.59
CA ASN A 308 2.73 -3.89 -12.16
C ASN A 308 3.97 -2.97 -12.11
N TYR A 309 3.92 -1.78 -12.73
CA TYR A 309 5.01 -0.80 -12.69
C TYR A 309 4.54 0.54 -12.08
N PHE A 310 5.33 1.11 -11.18
CA PHE A 310 4.95 2.33 -10.44
C PHE A 310 4.93 3.57 -11.32
N VAL A 311 5.85 3.70 -12.27
CA VAL A 311 5.89 4.86 -13.19
C VAL A 311 4.61 5.00 -14.02
N PRO A 312 4.18 4.00 -14.81
CA PRO A 312 2.93 4.11 -15.58
C PRO A 312 1.70 4.14 -14.67
N ASN A 313 1.72 3.46 -13.51
CA ASN A 313 0.66 3.56 -12.50
C ASN A 313 0.46 5.01 -12.04
N TYR A 314 1.55 5.67 -11.65
CA TYR A 314 1.55 7.05 -11.16
C TYR A 314 1.09 8.02 -12.24
N ILE A 315 1.53 7.83 -13.49
CA ILE A 315 1.06 8.66 -14.60
C ILE A 315 -0.45 8.48 -14.80
N TYR A 316 -0.92 7.25 -14.86
CA TYR A 316 -2.32 6.97 -15.15
C TYR A 316 -3.26 7.39 -14.01
N TYR A 317 -3.05 6.89 -12.80
CA TYR A 317 -3.93 7.18 -11.67
C TYR A 317 -3.66 8.56 -11.09
N ASN A 318 -2.42 8.84 -10.66
CA ASN A 318 -2.13 10.06 -9.92
C ASN A 318 -2.10 11.32 -10.79
N LEU A 319 -1.64 11.25 -12.05
CA LEU A 319 -1.59 12.44 -12.91
C LEU A 319 -2.80 12.60 -13.83
N MET A 320 -3.44 11.53 -14.30
CA MET A 320 -4.58 11.63 -15.22
C MET A 320 -5.93 11.46 -14.53
N GLN A 321 -6.08 10.50 -13.61
CA GLN A 321 -7.37 10.25 -12.95
C GLN A 321 -7.62 11.18 -11.76
N PHE A 322 -6.74 11.18 -10.76
CA PHE A 322 -6.95 11.90 -9.50
C PHE A 322 -6.82 13.42 -9.61
N THR A 323 -6.22 13.93 -10.69
CA THR A 323 -6.23 15.37 -10.98
C THR A 323 -7.50 15.82 -11.71
N SER A 324 -8.38 14.89 -12.10
CA SER A 324 -9.64 15.21 -12.76
C SER A 324 -10.56 15.97 -11.80
N PRO A 325 -10.83 17.27 -12.05
CA PRO A 325 -11.68 18.06 -11.17
C PRO A 325 -13.13 17.59 -11.14
N VAL A 326 -13.55 16.86 -12.18
CA VAL A 326 -14.90 16.28 -12.27
C VAL A 326 -15.06 15.15 -11.26
N ARG A 327 -14.08 14.24 -11.17
CA ARG A 327 -14.15 13.05 -10.30
C ARG A 327 -13.93 13.37 -8.83
N ALA A 328 -13.01 14.28 -8.52
CA ALA A 328 -12.79 14.69 -7.14
C ALA A 328 -13.97 15.49 -6.57
N ARG A 329 -14.68 16.27 -7.41
CA ARG A 329 -15.88 17.00 -6.98
C ARG A 329 -17.10 16.09 -6.87
N SER A 330 -17.23 15.08 -7.71
CA SER A 330 -18.34 14.13 -7.61
C SER A 330 -18.24 13.37 -6.29
N PHE A 331 -17.10 12.76 -5.95
CA PHE A 331 -16.97 11.97 -4.72
C PHE A 331 -17.45 12.67 -3.44
N ILE A 332 -16.97 13.89 -3.17
CA ILE A 332 -17.36 14.64 -1.96
C ILE A 332 -18.85 15.03 -2.01
N ALA A 333 -19.32 15.47 -3.17
CA ALA A 333 -20.71 15.87 -3.35
C ALA A 333 -21.64 14.67 -3.20
N ASP A 334 -21.29 13.51 -3.77
CA ASP A 334 -22.06 12.28 -3.73
C ASP A 334 -22.26 11.81 -2.28
N LEU A 335 -21.20 11.83 -1.46
CA LEU A 335 -21.27 11.50 -0.03
C LEU A 335 -22.15 12.49 0.75
N ILE A 336 -22.02 13.79 0.50
CA ILE A 336 -22.85 14.81 1.15
C ILE A 336 -24.31 14.66 0.72
N ASP A 337 -24.56 14.51 -0.57
CA ASP A 337 -25.89 14.41 -1.16
C ASP A 337 -26.60 13.13 -0.68
N ALA A 338 -25.87 12.03 -0.45
CA ALA A 338 -26.42 10.83 0.15
C ALA A 338 -26.96 11.08 1.57
N HIS A 339 -26.24 11.86 2.39
CA HIS A 339 -26.70 12.25 3.74
C HIS A 339 -27.84 13.26 3.70
N LEU A 340 -27.87 14.13 2.69
CA LEU A 340 -28.92 15.14 2.53
C LEU A 340 -30.18 14.58 1.85
N ASN A 341 -30.09 13.44 1.18
CA ASN A 341 -31.23 12.73 0.61
C ASN A 341 -32.07 12.08 1.72
N ASP A 342 -33.30 12.56 1.91
CA ASP A 342 -34.19 12.08 2.97
C ASP A 342 -34.53 10.58 2.87
N GLU A 343 -34.61 10.01 1.67
CA GLU A 343 -34.92 8.59 1.48
C GLU A 343 -33.74 7.71 1.92
N LEU A 344 -32.52 8.06 1.51
CA LEU A 344 -31.31 7.36 1.92
C LEU A 344 -31.06 7.55 3.42
N TRP A 345 -31.24 8.78 3.91
CA TRP A 345 -31.08 9.09 5.33
C TRP A 345 -32.01 8.27 6.21
N VAL A 346 -33.31 8.19 5.89
CA VAL A 346 -34.27 7.41 6.67
C VAL A 346 -33.89 5.93 6.73
N ARG A 347 -33.34 5.37 5.65
CA ARG A 347 -32.83 3.99 5.64
C ARG A 347 -31.54 3.85 6.46
N HIS A 348 -30.67 4.85 6.40
CA HIS A 348 -29.41 4.85 7.12
C HIS A 348 -29.60 4.92 8.65
N LEU A 349 -30.67 5.58 9.10
CA LEU A 349 -31.04 5.63 10.52
C LEU A 349 -31.19 4.25 11.16
N ASP A 350 -31.65 3.23 10.42
CA ASP A 350 -31.79 1.87 10.96
C ASP A 350 -30.44 1.31 11.42
N SER A 351 -29.37 1.56 10.65
CA SER A 351 -28.02 1.10 10.99
C SER A 351 -27.41 1.91 12.13
N LEU A 352 -27.61 3.24 12.14
CA LEU A 352 -27.14 4.09 13.24
C LEU A 352 -27.85 3.74 14.57
N ASP A 353 -29.17 3.51 14.52
CA ASP A 353 -29.96 3.10 15.68
C ASP A 353 -29.58 1.70 16.16
N ALA A 354 -29.21 0.77 15.25
CA ALA A 354 -28.72 -0.55 15.63
C ALA A 354 -27.46 -0.46 16.51
N MET A 355 -26.54 0.46 16.24
CA MET A 355 -25.37 0.68 17.09
C MET A 355 -25.76 1.22 18.48
N VAL A 356 -26.69 2.18 18.53
CA VAL A 356 -27.21 2.72 19.80
C VAL A 356 -27.89 1.62 20.63
N GLN A 357 -28.77 0.84 20.01
CA GLN A 357 -29.48 -0.27 20.64
C GLN A 357 -28.50 -1.36 21.11
N TRP A 358 -27.48 -1.67 20.31
CA TRP A 358 -26.46 -2.64 20.70
C TRP A 358 -25.74 -2.18 21.97
N ALA A 359 -25.28 -0.93 22.01
CA ALA A 359 -24.58 -0.37 23.17
C ALA A 359 -25.46 -0.39 24.43
N GLN A 360 -26.72 0.04 24.33
CA GLN A 360 -27.68 0.01 25.44
C GLN A 360 -27.98 -1.41 25.92
N GLY A 361 -28.19 -2.34 24.99
CA GLY A 361 -28.46 -3.75 25.30
C GLY A 361 -27.26 -4.46 25.95
N HIS A 362 -26.05 -3.94 25.74
CA HIS A 362 -24.82 -4.46 26.30
C HIS A 362 -24.26 -3.63 27.47
N ASP A 363 -25.02 -2.66 27.99
CA ASP A 363 -24.55 -1.76 29.07
C ASP A 363 -23.17 -1.14 28.76
N ALA A 364 -22.91 -0.90 27.47
CA ALA A 364 -21.68 -0.32 26.97
C ALA A 364 -21.90 1.17 26.72
N ARG A 365 -20.94 2.00 27.10
CA ARG A 365 -20.98 3.44 26.78
C ARG A 365 -20.61 3.65 25.32
N LEU A 366 -21.50 4.24 24.54
CA LEU A 366 -21.21 4.66 23.17
C LEU A 366 -20.65 6.09 23.12
N ILE A 367 -19.58 6.28 22.37
CA ILE A 367 -19.01 7.57 21.98
C ILE A 367 -18.87 7.56 20.46
N VAL A 368 -19.23 8.65 19.78
CA VAL A 368 -19.02 8.78 18.33
C VAL A 368 -17.86 9.73 18.08
N LEU A 369 -16.82 9.24 17.41
CA LEU A 369 -15.76 10.06 16.83
C LEU A 369 -16.16 10.38 15.39
N LEU A 370 -16.68 11.57 15.16
CA LEU A 370 -17.28 11.96 13.88
C LEU A 370 -16.26 12.68 13.00
N TRP A 371 -15.89 12.07 11.88
CA TRP A 371 -14.91 12.63 10.95
C TRP A 371 -15.56 13.49 9.86
N PRO A 372 -15.09 14.73 9.63
CA PRO A 372 -15.45 15.50 8.44
C PRO A 372 -14.69 15.00 7.22
N HIS A 373 -15.00 15.53 6.03
CA HIS A 373 -14.07 15.42 4.92
C HIS A 373 -12.87 16.34 5.16
N LEU A 374 -11.68 15.80 5.45
CA LEU A 374 -10.50 16.58 5.89
C LEU A 374 -10.02 17.65 4.88
N ALA A 375 -10.25 17.45 3.58
CA ALA A 375 -9.93 18.46 2.56
C ALA A 375 -11.07 19.46 2.28
N ALA A 376 -12.23 19.28 2.91
CA ALA A 376 -13.45 20.01 2.61
C ALA A 376 -14.35 20.17 3.85
N ILE A 377 -13.75 20.43 5.03
CA ILE A 377 -14.42 20.36 6.33
C ILE A 377 -15.75 21.14 6.37
N GLU A 378 -15.72 22.41 5.98
CA GLU A 378 -16.92 23.26 5.97
C GLU A 378 -17.96 22.83 4.92
N GLN A 379 -17.54 22.19 3.83
CA GLN A 379 -18.46 21.69 2.80
C GLN A 379 -19.16 20.42 3.28
N SER A 380 -18.46 19.53 4.01
CA SER A 380 -19.04 18.33 4.60
C SER A 380 -19.90 18.58 5.83
N ARG A 381 -19.84 19.79 6.41
CA ARG A 381 -20.51 20.12 7.68
C ARG A 381 -22.01 19.79 7.70
N PRO A 382 -22.82 20.10 6.67
CA PRO A 382 -24.25 19.76 6.69
C PRO A 382 -24.52 18.25 6.86
N ALA A 383 -23.67 17.40 6.27
CA ALA A 383 -23.80 15.94 6.40
C ALA A 383 -23.39 15.48 7.81
N THR A 384 -22.25 15.98 8.33
CA THR A 384 -21.80 15.63 9.68
C THR A 384 -22.75 16.16 10.76
N GLU A 385 -23.33 17.35 10.59
CA GLU A 385 -24.32 17.88 11.53
C GLU A 385 -25.57 16.99 11.61
N ARG A 386 -26.02 16.43 10.48
CA ARG A 386 -27.17 15.51 10.46
C ARG A 386 -26.88 14.23 11.27
N VAL A 387 -25.66 13.71 11.19
CA VAL A 387 -25.20 12.56 11.97
C VAL A 387 -25.04 12.91 13.45
N ARG A 388 -24.42 14.06 13.76
CA ARG A 388 -24.27 14.57 15.12
C ARG A 388 -25.62 14.72 15.80
N ASP A 389 -26.57 15.40 15.16
CA ASP A 389 -27.90 15.67 15.71
C ASP A 389 -28.66 14.37 16.03
N PHE A 390 -28.49 13.32 15.22
CA PHE A 390 -29.06 12.00 15.50
C PHE A 390 -28.48 11.39 16.80
N PHE A 391 -27.16 11.29 16.90
CA PHE A 391 -26.51 10.66 18.04
C PHE A 391 -26.68 11.48 19.33
N GLU A 392 -26.55 12.80 19.28
CA GLU A 392 -26.83 13.68 20.42
C GLU A 392 -28.29 13.60 20.84
N GLY A 393 -29.22 13.50 19.89
CA GLY A 393 -30.64 13.27 20.14
C GLY A 393 -30.93 11.93 20.84
N ALA A 394 -30.10 10.91 20.60
CA ALA A 394 -30.11 9.63 21.29
C ALA A 394 -29.36 9.65 22.64
N GLY A 395 -28.84 10.80 23.06
CA GLY A 395 -28.08 10.96 24.31
C GLY A 395 -26.66 10.40 24.24
N VAL A 396 -26.13 10.16 23.05
CA VAL A 396 -24.76 9.67 22.80
C VAL A 396 -23.81 10.86 22.72
N GLN A 397 -22.63 10.73 23.34
CA GLN A 397 -21.60 11.75 23.24
C GLN A 397 -20.95 11.73 21.85
N VAL A 398 -20.92 12.89 21.19
CA VAL A 398 -20.25 13.06 19.89
C VAL A 398 -19.00 13.94 20.06
N ILE A 399 -17.87 13.47 19.53
CA ILE A 399 -16.65 14.23 19.35
C ILE A 399 -16.60 14.63 17.87
N ASP A 400 -17.04 15.86 17.58
CA ASP A 400 -17.04 16.41 16.23
C ASP A 400 -15.62 16.86 15.83
N MET A 401 -14.96 16.06 14.99
CA MET A 401 -13.60 16.38 14.55
C MET A 401 -13.56 17.61 13.65
N ALA A 402 -14.67 18.05 13.06
CA ALA A 402 -14.69 19.30 12.29
C ALA A 402 -14.24 20.49 13.15
N ASP A 403 -14.71 20.55 14.39
CA ASP A 403 -14.44 21.67 15.30
C ASP A 403 -12.98 21.69 15.77
N LEU A 404 -12.34 20.53 15.86
CA LEU A 404 -10.93 20.39 16.26
C LEU A 404 -9.93 20.61 15.12
N LEU A 405 -10.39 20.42 13.88
CA LEU A 405 -9.56 20.42 12.68
C LEU A 405 -9.70 21.70 11.84
N THR A 406 -10.81 22.44 11.95
CA THR A 406 -11.03 23.69 11.22
C THR A 406 -9.92 24.72 11.49
N GLY A 407 -9.49 25.40 10.41
CA GLY A 407 -8.44 26.42 10.45
C GLY A 407 -7.01 25.87 10.33
N ARG A 408 -6.82 24.55 10.34
CA ARG A 408 -5.53 23.91 10.07
C ARG A 408 -5.28 23.74 8.58
N ASN A 409 -4.02 23.58 8.19
CA ASN A 409 -3.67 23.31 6.80
C ASN A 409 -4.02 21.86 6.45
N THR A 410 -4.86 21.67 5.43
CA THR A 410 -5.27 20.35 4.93
C THR A 410 -4.09 19.41 4.69
N ALA A 411 -2.96 19.91 4.17
CA ALA A 411 -1.78 19.07 3.87
C ALA A 411 -1.11 18.48 5.12
N GLU A 412 -1.38 19.04 6.31
CA GLU A 412 -0.92 18.49 7.60
C GLU A 412 -1.92 17.48 8.17
N LEU A 413 -3.18 17.57 7.75
CA LEU A 413 -4.27 16.74 8.26
C LEU A 413 -4.43 15.42 7.50
N ILE A 414 -4.10 15.38 6.20
CA ILE A 414 -4.29 14.20 5.36
C ILE A 414 -3.00 13.40 5.16
N VAL A 415 -3.12 12.12 4.78
CA VAL A 415 -1.98 11.26 4.46
C VAL A 415 -1.15 11.86 3.33
N ASN A 416 -1.79 12.17 2.20
CA ASN A 416 -1.13 12.79 1.06
C ASN A 416 -2.15 13.44 0.10
N ARG A 417 -1.70 14.15 -0.94
CA ARG A 417 -2.60 14.86 -1.87
C ARG A 417 -3.54 13.97 -2.70
N PHE A 418 -3.31 12.65 -2.75
CA PHE A 418 -4.13 11.65 -3.45
C PHE A 418 -4.94 10.79 -2.48
N ASP A 419 -4.78 11.05 -1.18
CA ASP A 419 -5.39 10.28 -0.11
C ASP A 419 -5.81 11.22 1.02
N THR A 420 -7.10 11.50 1.09
CA THR A 420 -7.71 12.40 2.08
C THR A 420 -8.01 11.73 3.42
N HIS A 421 -7.60 10.46 3.62
CA HIS A 421 -7.64 9.82 4.93
C HIS A 421 -6.82 10.61 5.98
N PRO A 422 -7.12 10.43 7.28
CA PRO A 422 -6.41 11.11 8.36
C PRO A 422 -4.91 10.81 8.35
N GLY A 423 -4.11 11.86 8.29
CA GLY A 423 -2.67 11.82 8.53
C GLY A 423 -2.34 11.75 10.02
N VAL A 424 -1.05 11.64 10.32
CA VAL A 424 -0.55 11.47 11.70
C VAL A 424 -1.05 12.55 12.66
N LEU A 425 -1.10 13.81 12.24
CA LEU A 425 -1.59 14.90 13.10
C LEU A 425 -3.08 14.75 13.43
N ALA A 426 -3.90 14.35 12.46
CA ALA A 426 -5.33 14.14 12.68
C ALA A 426 -5.56 12.97 13.65
N HIS A 427 -4.80 11.88 13.52
CA HIS A 427 -4.81 10.78 14.49
C HIS A 427 -4.40 11.22 15.91
N GLN A 428 -3.40 12.08 16.04
CA GLN A 428 -2.98 12.62 17.34
C GLN A 428 -4.07 13.47 18.00
N ILE A 429 -4.77 14.30 17.23
CA ILE A 429 -5.86 15.14 17.73
C ILE A 429 -7.04 14.27 18.17
N ALA A 430 -7.40 13.25 17.37
CA ALA A 430 -8.47 12.31 17.70
C ALA A 430 -8.16 11.53 19.00
N ALA A 431 -6.94 11.02 19.15
CA ALA A 431 -6.51 10.32 20.36
C ALA A 431 -6.62 11.21 21.60
N ALA A 432 -6.16 12.46 21.51
CA ALA A 432 -6.23 13.40 22.62
C ALA A 432 -7.68 13.75 23.01
N ALA A 433 -8.57 13.94 22.03
CA ALA A 433 -9.98 14.21 22.27
C ALA A 433 -10.71 13.02 22.90
N LEU A 434 -10.43 11.80 22.43
CA LEU A 434 -10.96 10.57 23.02
C LEU A 434 -10.47 10.37 24.45
N LEU A 435 -9.18 10.62 24.71
CA LEU A 435 -8.61 10.53 26.05
C LEU A 435 -9.34 11.45 27.02
N GLU A 436 -9.58 12.71 26.65
CA GLU A 436 -10.34 13.66 27.46
C GLU A 436 -11.79 13.19 27.71
N ALA A 437 -12.48 12.72 26.67
CA ALA A 437 -13.85 12.22 26.78
C ALA A 437 -13.97 10.98 27.68
N ILE A 438 -12.98 10.08 27.63
CA ILE A 438 -12.94 8.87 28.44
C ILE A 438 -12.51 9.20 29.87
N GLN A 439 -11.45 9.98 30.09
CA GLN A 439 -10.98 10.33 31.44
C GLN A 439 -11.95 11.26 32.18
N GLY A 440 -12.58 12.21 31.49
CA GLY A 440 -13.59 13.11 32.07
C GLY A 440 -14.79 12.38 32.69
N SER A 441 -14.99 11.11 32.33
CA SER A 441 -16.02 10.22 32.91
C SER A 441 -15.50 9.26 33.99
N ILE A 442 -14.18 9.05 34.08
CA ILE A 442 -13.53 8.16 35.06
C ILE A 442 -13.29 8.88 36.40
N THR A 443 -13.46 10.20 36.46
CA THR A 443 -13.54 10.97 37.71
C THR A 443 -14.96 11.42 38.05
N PRO A 444 -15.78 10.59 38.74
CA PRO A 444 -16.88 11.09 39.54
C PRO A 444 -16.39 11.49 40.94
N ASP A 445 -16.72 12.73 41.34
CA ASP A 445 -16.77 13.25 42.70
C ASP A 445 -15.49 13.19 43.57
N ALA A 446 -14.69 14.25 43.48
CA ALA A 446 -13.91 14.70 44.62
C ALA A 446 -14.88 15.10 45.75
N GLU A 447 -14.99 14.21 46.75
CA GLU A 447 -15.40 14.43 48.14
C GLU A 447 -16.30 15.65 48.38
N SER A 448 -17.61 15.42 48.43
CA SER A 448 -18.50 16.29 49.21
C SER A 448 -18.10 16.14 50.68
N PRO A 449 -17.65 17.20 51.39
CA PRO A 449 -17.32 17.08 52.80
C PRO A 449 -18.61 16.75 53.55
N ALA A 450 -18.56 15.66 54.30
CA ALA A 450 -19.60 15.29 55.25
C ALA A 450 -19.98 16.51 56.09
N GLN A 451 -21.27 16.87 56.03
CA GLN A 451 -21.86 17.73 57.04
C GLN A 451 -21.90 16.94 58.35
N ASP A 452 -20.86 17.09 59.17
CA ASP A 452 -20.94 16.73 60.58
C ASP A 452 -21.76 17.80 61.30
N GLY A 453 -23.01 17.42 61.60
CA GLY A 453 -23.76 17.97 62.72
C GLY A 453 -23.30 17.29 64.01
N GLY A 454 -22.84 18.09 64.97
CA GLY A 454 -22.46 17.67 66.31
C GLY A 454 -21.95 18.83 67.14
#